data_AF-A0A5B9FVR4-F1
#
_entry.id   AF-A0A5B9FVR4-F1
#
_cell.length_a   1.000
_cell.length_b   1.000
_cell.length_c   1.000
_cell.angle_alpha   90.00
_cell.angle_beta   90.00
_cell.angle_gamma   90.00
#
_symmetry.space_group_name_H-M   'P 1'
#
loop_
_entity.id
_entity.type
_entity.pdbx_description
1 polymer ?
#
loop_
_entity_poly.entity_id
_entity_poly.type
_entity_poly.pdbx_seq_one_letter_code
_entity_poly.pdbx_strand_id
1 'polypeptide(L)'
;MKTKVEDIEVNRAETVGSQIQQGLTNKPIDIEGLSDAELERILAYRKEQKDAENKAKKAAFEKQKEKFISDTVSQFRAASELLVKLKADTITQANELFKKMFEVNGKELKEQNTFTFKSDDGKMKVQVERQERFEFTEEAIVHINSIRDIFRAKFQDRNKGFYNLLDGILMKNSKGDYDAKLLTKARKQVNDLGDAALIEEFDKLVDCQRVTGSSTYCRAYAVDENGKWQDINVQFSSL
;
A
#
# COMPACT_ATOMS: atom_id res chain seq x y z
N MET A 1 -28.01 74.22 36.49
CA MET A 1 -27.68 74.52 35.08
C MET A 1 -26.55 73.60 34.56
N LYS A 2 -26.55 72.30 34.91
CA LYS A 2 -25.55 71.29 34.46
C LYS A 2 -26.14 70.10 33.69
N THR A 3 -27.46 69.96 33.66
CA THR A 3 -28.17 68.76 33.17
C THR A 3 -28.48 68.76 31.66
N LYS A 4 -27.72 69.49 30.84
CA LYS A 4 -28.01 69.58 29.39
C LYS A 4 -26.82 69.31 28.49
N VAL A 5 -25.62 69.14 29.06
CA VAL A 5 -24.38 68.90 28.29
C VAL A 5 -23.96 67.43 28.41
N GLU A 6 -24.10 66.82 29.59
CA GLU A 6 -23.84 65.38 29.80
C GLU A 6 -24.81 64.48 29.01
N ASP A 7 -26.09 64.86 28.92
CA ASP A 7 -27.08 64.10 28.14
C ASP A 7 -26.85 64.16 26.61
N ILE A 8 -26.05 65.14 26.13
CA ILE A 8 -25.70 65.28 24.71
C ILE A 8 -24.48 64.44 24.37
N GLU A 9 -23.49 64.35 25.26
CA GLU A 9 -22.28 63.54 25.05
C GLU A 9 -22.55 62.03 25.16
N VAL A 10 -23.43 61.61 26.08
CA VAL A 10 -23.82 60.20 26.23
C VAL A 10 -24.64 59.74 25.01
N ASN A 11 -25.57 60.57 24.51
CA ASN A 11 -26.31 60.28 23.28
C ASN A 11 -25.39 60.18 22.05
N ARG A 12 -24.33 61.01 21.99
CA ARG A 12 -23.35 60.96 20.89
C ARG A 12 -22.51 59.69 20.93
N ALA A 13 -22.10 59.25 22.11
CA ALA A 13 -21.34 58.01 22.29
C ALA A 13 -22.15 56.75 21.93
N GLU A 14 -23.44 56.69 22.29
CA GLU A 14 -24.35 55.59 21.91
C GLU A 14 -24.68 55.60 20.40
N THR A 15 -24.76 56.79 19.80
CA THR A 15 -24.94 56.95 18.35
C THR A 15 -23.70 56.49 17.58
N VAL A 16 -22.50 56.71 18.10
CA VAL A 16 -21.25 56.21 17.49
C VAL A 16 -21.12 54.69 17.67
N GLY A 17 -21.50 54.14 18.83
CA GLY A 17 -21.54 52.70 19.07
C GLY A 17 -22.51 51.94 18.13
N SER A 18 -23.67 52.53 17.84
CA SER A 18 -24.66 51.96 16.90
C SER A 18 -24.30 52.17 15.43
N GLN A 19 -23.64 53.27 15.05
CA GLN A 19 -23.14 53.50 13.69
C GLN A 19 -21.97 52.58 13.31
N ILE A 20 -21.16 52.16 14.28
CA ILE A 20 -20.10 51.14 14.06
C ILE A 20 -20.72 49.74 13.84
N GLN A 21 -21.94 49.48 14.33
CA GLN A 21 -22.66 48.22 14.08
C GLN A 21 -23.46 48.18 12.77
N GLN A 22 -23.74 49.32 12.09
CA GLN A 22 -24.57 49.36 10.88
C GLN A 22 -23.89 49.87 9.59
N GLY A 23 -22.57 50.04 9.54
CA GLY A 23 -21.92 50.62 8.35
C GLY A 23 -20.57 50.02 8.00
N LEU A 24 -20.55 48.85 7.35
CA LEU A 24 -19.46 48.53 6.41
C LEU A 24 -19.63 49.41 5.16
N THR A 25 -19.29 50.69 5.28
CA THR A 25 -19.05 51.55 4.11
C THR A 25 -17.61 52.02 4.15
N ASN A 26 -16.95 51.82 3.02
CA ASN A 26 -15.54 52.03 2.76
C ASN A 26 -15.21 53.55 2.69
N LYS A 27 -15.53 54.32 3.74
CA LYS A 27 -15.17 55.74 3.85
C LYS A 27 -13.93 55.89 4.74
N PRO A 28 -12.92 56.67 4.31
CA PRO A 28 -11.76 56.97 5.14
C PRO A 28 -12.23 57.73 6.40
N ILE A 29 -11.86 57.21 7.57
CA ILE A 29 -12.08 57.87 8.86
C ILE A 29 -11.11 59.04 8.92
N ASP A 30 -11.64 60.24 9.13
CA ASP A 30 -10.85 61.46 9.28
C ASP A 30 -10.11 61.42 10.62
N ILE A 31 -8.78 61.44 10.57
CA ILE A 31 -7.88 61.12 11.69
C ILE A 31 -7.44 62.39 12.43
N GLU A 32 -7.61 63.56 11.81
CA GLU A 32 -7.04 64.83 12.26
C GLU A 32 -7.77 65.45 13.48
N GLY A 33 -8.87 64.84 13.95
CA GLY A 33 -9.68 65.33 15.07
C GLY A 33 -9.83 64.36 16.26
N LEU A 34 -9.10 63.23 16.28
CA LEU A 34 -9.19 62.22 17.35
C LEU A 34 -8.11 62.46 18.41
N SER A 35 -8.46 62.28 19.69
CA SER A 35 -7.48 62.31 20.78
C SER A 35 -6.59 61.05 20.76
N ASP A 36 -5.38 61.14 21.30
CA ASP A 36 -4.43 60.02 21.37
C ASP A 36 -5.06 58.76 22.02
N ALA A 37 -5.90 58.95 23.04
CA ALA A 37 -6.62 57.87 23.71
C ALA A 37 -7.68 57.19 22.82
N GLU A 38 -8.29 57.91 21.89
CA GLU A 38 -9.24 57.36 20.92
C GLU A 38 -8.53 56.61 19.79
N LEU A 39 -7.36 57.09 19.36
CA LEU A 39 -6.52 56.42 18.37
C LEU A 39 -5.97 55.09 18.90
N GLU A 40 -5.51 55.04 20.15
CA GLU A 40 -5.07 53.79 20.80
C GLU A 40 -6.20 52.76 20.90
N ARG A 41 -7.42 53.20 21.22
CA ARG A 41 -8.61 52.32 21.27
C ARG A 41 -8.96 51.75 19.90
N ILE A 42 -8.89 52.56 18.84
CA ILE A 42 -9.15 52.11 17.46
C ILE A 42 -8.10 51.09 16.99
N LEU A 43 -6.81 51.32 17.31
CA LEU A 43 -5.73 50.39 16.98
C LEU A 43 -5.85 49.07 17.75
N ALA A 44 -6.14 49.12 19.05
CA ALA A 44 -6.38 47.94 19.86
C ALA A 44 -7.56 47.11 19.32
N TYR A 45 -8.68 47.77 19.00
CA TYR A 45 -9.85 47.13 18.41
C TYR A 45 -9.56 46.46 17.06
N ARG A 46 -8.84 47.13 16.15
CA ARG A 46 -8.45 46.55 14.86
C ARG A 46 -7.51 45.35 15.01
N LYS A 47 -6.58 45.41 15.97
CA LYS A 47 -5.68 44.29 16.26
C LYS A 47 -6.44 43.10 16.81
N GLU A 48 -7.35 43.31 17.75
CA GLU A 48 -8.22 42.27 18.30
C GLU A 48 -9.11 41.64 17.22
N GLN A 49 -9.71 42.44 16.34
CA GLN A 49 -10.48 41.92 15.20
C GLN A 49 -9.62 41.08 14.26
N LYS A 50 -8.41 41.54 13.91
CA LYS A 50 -7.49 40.80 13.03
C LYS A 50 -7.02 39.49 13.68
N ASP A 51 -6.76 39.49 14.97
CA ASP A 51 -6.37 38.28 15.72
C ASP A 51 -7.54 37.30 15.84
N ALA A 52 -8.76 37.80 16.08
CA ALA A 52 -9.98 37.00 16.06
C ALA A 52 -10.26 36.41 14.68
N GLU A 53 -10.11 37.19 13.60
CA GLU A 53 -10.27 36.75 12.22
C GLU A 53 -9.21 35.68 11.86
N ASN A 54 -7.95 35.89 12.24
CA ASN A 54 -6.88 34.92 12.03
C ASN A 54 -7.12 33.62 12.81
N LYS A 55 -7.61 33.70 14.04
CA LYS A 55 -7.98 32.54 14.85
C LYS A 55 -9.14 31.78 14.23
N ALA A 56 -10.17 32.49 13.74
CA ALA A 56 -11.29 31.91 13.05
C ALA A 56 -10.87 31.21 11.74
N LYS A 57 -9.99 31.85 10.94
CA LYS A 57 -9.41 31.26 9.73
C LYS A 57 -8.62 29.98 10.03
N LYS A 58 -7.76 29.99 11.05
CA LYS A 58 -7.01 28.80 11.48
C LYS A 58 -7.94 27.68 11.94
N ALA A 59 -8.94 28.00 12.77
CA ALA A 59 -9.92 27.02 13.24
C ALA A 59 -10.75 26.43 12.09
N ALA A 60 -11.15 27.26 11.11
CA ALA A 60 -11.86 26.80 9.92
C ALA A 60 -10.99 25.88 9.05
N PHE A 61 -9.71 26.23 8.87
CA PHE A 61 -8.75 25.39 8.16
C PHE A 61 -8.55 24.04 8.85
N GLU A 62 -8.28 24.01 10.16
CA GLU A 62 -8.12 22.74 10.88
C GLU A 62 -9.39 21.89 10.81
N LYS A 63 -10.58 22.50 10.91
CA LYS A 63 -11.85 21.77 10.73
C LYS A 63 -11.99 21.18 9.31
N GLN A 64 -11.61 21.94 8.28
CA GLN A 64 -11.63 21.45 6.90
C GLN A 64 -10.61 20.33 6.68
N LYS A 65 -9.42 20.46 7.24
CA LYS A 65 -8.37 19.44 7.19
C LYS A 65 -8.81 18.15 7.87
N GLU A 66 -9.34 18.23 9.09
CA GLU A 66 -9.87 17.04 9.79
C GLU A 66 -11.01 16.37 9.01
N LYS A 67 -11.92 17.18 8.44
CA LYS A 67 -12.99 16.64 7.58
C LYS A 67 -12.40 15.95 6.34
N PHE A 68 -11.46 16.58 5.65
CA PHE A 68 -10.80 15.98 4.48
C PHE A 68 -10.10 14.67 4.82
N ILE A 69 -9.35 14.61 5.92
CA ILE A 69 -8.68 13.40 6.39
C ILE A 69 -9.71 12.31 6.68
N SER A 70 -10.74 12.62 7.47
CA SER A 70 -11.78 11.67 7.85
C SER A 70 -12.54 11.12 6.63
N ASP A 71 -12.99 12.00 5.74
CA ASP A 71 -13.72 11.63 4.53
C ASP A 71 -12.86 10.75 3.61
N THR A 72 -11.60 11.15 3.40
CA THR A 72 -10.64 10.41 2.56
C THR A 72 -10.34 9.03 3.13
N VAL A 73 -10.02 8.93 4.43
CA VAL A 73 -9.76 7.64 5.09
C VAL A 73 -11.00 6.73 5.02
N SER A 74 -12.20 7.29 5.19
CA SER A 74 -13.45 6.54 5.06
C SER A 74 -13.64 5.96 3.65
N GLN A 75 -13.36 6.76 2.61
CA GLN A 75 -13.46 6.30 1.21
C GLN A 75 -12.43 5.21 0.90
N PHE A 76 -11.19 5.36 1.37
CA PHE A 76 -10.14 4.35 1.20
C PHE A 76 -10.48 3.03 1.91
N ARG A 77 -11.05 3.09 3.11
CA ARG A 77 -11.54 1.89 3.82
C ARG A 77 -12.62 1.18 3.03
N ALA A 78 -13.63 1.92 2.54
CA ALA A 78 -14.71 1.34 1.74
C ALA A 78 -14.19 0.68 0.45
N ALA A 79 -13.25 1.32 -0.25
CA ALA A 79 -12.60 0.74 -1.43
C ALA A 79 -11.80 -0.53 -1.07
N SER A 80 -11.05 -0.50 0.03
CA SER A 80 -10.30 -1.67 0.51
C SER A 80 -11.21 -2.84 0.87
N GLU A 81 -12.32 -2.59 1.56
CA GLU A 81 -13.31 -3.62 1.91
C GLU A 81 -13.94 -4.23 0.66
N LEU A 82 -14.27 -3.39 -0.34
CA LEU A 82 -14.78 -3.86 -1.62
C LEU A 82 -13.78 -4.79 -2.32
N LEU A 83 -12.49 -4.43 -2.35
CA LEU A 83 -11.44 -5.26 -2.95
C LEU A 83 -11.22 -6.57 -2.19
N VAL A 84 -11.29 -6.56 -0.85
CA VAL A 84 -11.21 -7.77 -0.03
C VAL A 84 -12.37 -8.71 -0.36
N LYS A 85 -13.59 -8.18 -0.43
CA LYS A 85 -14.78 -8.95 -0.79
C LYS A 85 -14.69 -9.50 -2.21
N LEU A 86 -14.33 -8.66 -3.18
CA LEU A 86 -14.14 -9.07 -4.57
C LEU A 86 -13.14 -10.23 -4.69
N LYS A 87 -12.01 -10.15 -3.97
CA LYS A 87 -11.01 -11.23 -3.94
C LYS A 87 -11.61 -12.53 -3.39
N ALA A 88 -12.31 -12.46 -2.25
CA ALA A 88 -12.90 -13.64 -1.60
C ALA A 88 -13.97 -14.29 -2.48
N ASP A 89 -14.88 -13.49 -3.03
CA ASP A 89 -15.96 -13.95 -3.90
C ASP A 89 -15.39 -14.60 -5.17
N THR A 90 -14.40 -13.97 -5.81
CA THR A 90 -13.76 -14.49 -7.02
C THR A 90 -13.07 -15.83 -6.77
N ILE A 91 -12.28 -15.94 -5.69
CA ILE A 91 -11.60 -17.20 -5.34
C ILE A 91 -12.62 -18.30 -5.04
N THR A 92 -13.71 -17.98 -4.34
CA THR A 92 -14.76 -18.94 -3.99
C THR A 92 -15.43 -19.47 -5.25
N GLN A 93 -15.93 -18.58 -6.12
CA GLN A 93 -16.58 -18.96 -7.38
C GLN A 93 -15.64 -19.73 -8.31
N ALA A 94 -14.38 -19.31 -8.41
CA ALA A 94 -13.39 -19.97 -9.25
C ALA A 94 -13.09 -21.40 -8.77
N ASN A 95 -12.97 -21.62 -7.45
CA ASN A 95 -12.81 -22.96 -6.88
C ASN A 95 -14.04 -23.85 -7.08
N GLU A 96 -15.25 -23.29 -6.93
CA GLU A 96 -16.49 -24.02 -7.20
C GLU A 96 -16.58 -24.44 -8.67
N LEU A 97 -16.24 -23.54 -9.59
CA LEU A 97 -16.21 -23.84 -11.03
C LEU A 97 -15.15 -24.90 -11.35
N PHE A 98 -13.99 -24.84 -10.69
CA PHE A 98 -12.93 -25.85 -10.83
C PHE A 98 -13.40 -27.23 -10.39
N LYS A 99 -14.09 -27.33 -9.25
CA LYS A 99 -14.70 -28.60 -8.80
C LYS A 99 -15.74 -29.12 -9.80
N LYS A 100 -16.67 -28.26 -10.23
CA LYS A 100 -17.70 -28.61 -11.22
C LYS A 100 -17.11 -29.09 -12.54
N MET A 101 -16.01 -28.51 -13.01
CA MET A 101 -15.32 -28.97 -14.21
C MET A 101 -14.88 -30.43 -14.09
N PHE A 102 -14.34 -30.85 -12.95
CA PHE A 102 -13.95 -32.26 -12.73
C PHE A 102 -15.18 -33.19 -12.66
N GLU A 103 -16.23 -32.76 -11.95
CA GLU A 103 -17.50 -33.48 -11.84
C GLU A 103 -18.13 -33.74 -13.21
N VAL A 104 -18.25 -32.71 -14.06
CA VAL A 104 -18.82 -32.81 -15.41
C VAL A 104 -17.99 -33.72 -16.32
N ASN A 105 -16.68 -33.81 -16.09
CA ASN A 105 -15.80 -34.70 -16.84
C ASN A 105 -15.66 -36.10 -16.23
N GLY A 106 -16.37 -36.41 -15.14
CA GLY A 106 -16.32 -37.70 -14.46
C GLY A 106 -14.93 -38.04 -13.91
N LYS A 107 -14.15 -37.04 -13.50
CA LYS A 107 -12.78 -37.20 -12.99
C LYS A 107 -12.71 -36.83 -11.52
N GLU A 108 -11.82 -37.49 -10.78
CA GLU A 108 -11.50 -37.09 -9.41
C GLU A 108 -10.79 -35.73 -9.40
N LEU A 109 -11.19 -34.88 -8.47
CA LEU A 109 -10.59 -33.57 -8.25
C LEU A 109 -9.10 -33.76 -7.89
N LYS A 110 -8.23 -33.22 -8.74
CA LYS A 110 -6.80 -33.12 -8.43
C LYS A 110 -6.51 -31.72 -7.91
N GLU A 111 -5.95 -31.64 -6.71
CA GLU A 111 -5.48 -30.37 -6.18
C GLU A 111 -4.42 -29.78 -7.12
N GLN A 112 -4.61 -28.51 -7.49
CA GLN A 112 -3.66 -27.77 -8.31
C GLN A 112 -3.42 -26.41 -7.66
N ASN A 113 -2.15 -26.04 -7.57
CA ASN A 113 -1.75 -24.72 -7.08
C ASN A 113 -2.10 -23.60 -8.07
N THR A 114 -2.42 -23.91 -9.33
CA THR A 114 -2.79 -22.88 -10.30
C THR A 114 -3.79 -23.44 -11.30
N PHE A 115 -4.83 -22.66 -11.58
CA PHE A 115 -5.75 -22.94 -12.67
C PHE A 115 -6.21 -21.64 -13.33
N THR A 116 -6.71 -21.74 -14.56
CA THR A 116 -7.13 -20.58 -15.37
C THR A 116 -8.39 -20.91 -16.15
N PHE A 117 -9.38 -20.03 -16.07
CA PHE A 117 -10.54 -20.05 -16.93
C PHE A 117 -10.40 -18.98 -18.00
N LYS A 118 -10.72 -19.32 -19.24
CA LYS A 118 -10.74 -18.41 -20.38
C LYS A 118 -12.18 -18.29 -20.87
N SER A 119 -12.56 -17.12 -21.35
CA SER A 119 -13.83 -16.94 -22.06
C SER A 119 -13.82 -17.68 -23.39
N ASP A 120 -15.00 -18.02 -23.90
CA ASP A 120 -15.17 -18.75 -25.17
C ASP A 120 -14.60 -17.97 -26.36
N ASP A 121 -14.67 -16.64 -26.33
CA ASP A 121 -14.07 -15.76 -27.34
C ASP A 121 -12.54 -15.62 -27.21
N GLY A 122 -11.95 -16.19 -26.16
CA GLY A 122 -10.51 -16.15 -25.88
C GLY A 122 -9.96 -14.76 -25.51
N LYS A 123 -10.80 -13.76 -25.25
CA LYS A 123 -10.38 -12.38 -24.98
C LYS A 123 -10.22 -12.05 -23.50
N MET A 124 -10.77 -12.88 -22.62
CA MET A 124 -10.72 -12.68 -21.18
C MET A 124 -10.26 -13.96 -20.49
N LYS A 125 -9.56 -13.81 -19.37
CA LYS A 125 -9.23 -14.94 -18.51
C LYS A 125 -9.11 -14.54 -17.05
N VAL A 126 -9.42 -15.48 -16.17
CA VAL A 126 -9.21 -15.38 -14.73
C VAL A 126 -8.29 -16.50 -14.29
N GLN A 127 -7.22 -16.15 -13.59
CA GLN A 127 -6.23 -17.07 -13.05
C GLN A 127 -6.25 -17.03 -11.53
N VAL A 128 -6.32 -18.20 -10.90
CA VAL A 128 -6.14 -18.37 -9.46
C VAL A 128 -4.85 -19.12 -9.21
N GLU A 129 -4.00 -18.59 -8.33
CA GLU A 129 -2.70 -19.15 -7.97
C GLU A 129 -2.55 -19.20 -6.45
N ARG A 130 -2.28 -20.38 -5.91
CA ARG A 130 -1.85 -20.62 -4.54
C ARG A 130 -0.33 -20.70 -4.52
N GLN A 131 0.29 -19.75 -3.85
CA GLN A 131 1.72 -19.72 -3.65
C GLN A 131 2.04 -20.15 -2.22
N GLU A 132 2.78 -21.23 -2.08
CA GLU A 132 3.33 -21.67 -0.81
C GLU A 132 4.58 -20.86 -0.45
N ARG A 133 4.70 -20.53 0.83
CA ARG A 133 5.89 -19.96 1.42
C ARG A 133 6.67 -21.08 2.09
N PHE A 134 7.94 -21.16 1.74
CA PHE A 134 8.86 -22.15 2.28
C PHE A 134 9.87 -21.50 3.20
N GLU A 135 10.31 -22.28 4.18
CA GLU A 135 11.45 -22.02 5.04
C GLU A 135 12.31 -23.29 5.09
N PHE A 136 13.57 -23.13 5.46
CA PHE A 136 14.49 -24.24 5.68
C PHE A 136 14.81 -24.35 7.17
N THR A 137 14.89 -25.57 7.68
CA THR A 137 15.36 -25.84 9.04
C THR A 137 16.81 -25.42 9.24
N GLU A 138 17.25 -25.37 10.50
CA GLU A 138 18.62 -25.06 10.87
C GLU A 138 19.62 -26.07 10.28
N GLU A 139 19.19 -27.33 10.11
CA GLU A 139 19.96 -28.42 9.50
C GLU A 139 20.33 -28.15 8.03
N ALA A 140 19.58 -27.31 7.32
CA ALA A 140 19.90 -26.93 5.94
C ALA A 140 21.30 -26.29 5.81
N ILE A 141 21.79 -25.64 6.87
CA ILE A 141 23.14 -25.07 6.91
C ILE A 141 24.20 -26.17 6.78
N VAL A 142 23.98 -27.33 7.40
CA VAL A 142 24.88 -28.48 7.33
C VAL A 142 24.98 -28.97 5.89
N HIS A 143 23.85 -29.25 5.24
CA HIS A 143 23.82 -29.73 3.86
C HIS A 143 24.35 -28.72 2.85
N ILE A 144 24.06 -27.43 3.03
CA ILE A 144 24.61 -26.39 2.16
C ILE A 144 26.13 -26.29 2.26
N ASN A 145 26.69 -26.45 3.45
CA ASN A 145 28.14 -26.48 3.62
C ASN A 145 28.74 -27.74 2.99
N SER A 146 28.13 -28.90 3.15
CA SER A 146 28.53 -30.13 2.46
C SER A 146 28.53 -29.96 0.94
N ILE A 147 27.47 -29.37 0.38
CA ILE A 147 27.36 -29.07 -1.05
C ILE A 147 28.49 -28.13 -1.49
N ARG A 148 28.77 -27.06 -0.73
CA ARG A 148 29.87 -26.14 -1.01
C ARG A 148 31.23 -26.85 -1.03
N ASP A 149 31.47 -27.74 -0.09
CA ASP A 149 32.74 -28.47 0.00
C ASP A 149 32.92 -29.43 -1.19
N ILE A 150 31.86 -30.13 -1.59
CA ILE A 150 31.87 -31.00 -2.77
C ILE A 150 32.13 -30.17 -4.04
N PHE A 151 31.46 -29.03 -4.22
CA PHE A 151 31.70 -28.16 -5.37
C PHE A 151 33.11 -27.57 -5.36
N ARG A 152 33.62 -27.18 -4.19
CA ARG A 152 34.98 -26.65 -4.05
C ARG A 152 36.01 -27.69 -4.49
N ALA A 153 35.92 -28.91 -3.96
CA ALA A 153 36.85 -29.99 -4.27
C ALA A 153 36.85 -30.35 -5.77
N LYS A 154 35.71 -30.27 -6.45
CA LYS A 154 35.58 -30.66 -7.87
C LYS A 154 35.90 -29.55 -8.86
N PHE A 155 35.57 -28.30 -8.55
CA PHE A 155 35.52 -27.23 -9.56
C PHE A 155 36.34 -25.98 -9.24
N GLN A 156 36.82 -25.78 -8.01
CA GLN A 156 37.50 -24.51 -7.65
C GLN A 156 38.70 -24.20 -8.55
N ASP A 157 39.51 -25.21 -8.86
CA ASP A 157 40.73 -25.01 -9.66
C ASP A 157 40.48 -25.08 -11.17
N ARG A 158 39.35 -25.68 -11.58
CA ARG A 158 38.99 -25.89 -13.00
C ARG A 158 38.12 -24.77 -13.56
N ASN A 159 37.21 -24.23 -12.75
CA ASN A 159 36.27 -23.20 -13.19
C ASN A 159 35.78 -22.36 -11.99
N LYS A 160 36.56 -21.34 -11.63
CA LYS A 160 36.22 -20.39 -10.56
C LYS A 160 34.90 -19.64 -10.79
N GLY A 161 34.58 -19.32 -12.05
CA GLY A 161 33.33 -18.63 -12.39
C GLY A 161 32.10 -19.48 -12.07
N PHE A 162 32.16 -20.78 -12.36
CA PHE A 162 31.10 -21.73 -12.03
C PHE A 162 30.92 -21.91 -10.52
N TYR A 163 32.03 -22.02 -9.78
CA TYR A 163 32.00 -22.07 -8.31
C TYR A 163 31.32 -20.84 -7.70
N ASN A 164 31.67 -19.63 -8.15
CA ASN A 164 31.08 -18.39 -7.64
C ASN A 164 29.59 -18.26 -7.97
N LEU A 165 29.15 -18.75 -9.14
CA LEU A 165 27.73 -18.78 -9.49
C LEU A 165 26.94 -19.68 -8.55
N LEU A 166 27.46 -20.88 -8.28
CA LEU A 166 26.83 -21.84 -7.37
C LEU A 166 26.84 -21.35 -5.93
N ASP A 167 27.94 -20.76 -5.47
CA ASP A 167 27.99 -20.17 -4.13
C ASP A 167 26.93 -19.08 -3.97
N GLY A 168 26.73 -18.24 -5.00
CA GLY A 168 25.64 -17.26 -5.03
C GLY A 168 24.24 -17.86 -4.96
N ILE A 169 24.00 -19.05 -5.54
CA ILE A 169 22.72 -19.77 -5.42
C ILE A 169 22.52 -20.33 -4.00
N LEU A 170 23.60 -20.73 -3.33
CA LEU A 170 23.61 -21.30 -1.98
C LEU A 170 23.67 -20.22 -0.87
N MET A 171 23.62 -18.94 -1.23
CA MET A 171 23.60 -17.83 -0.29
C MET A 171 22.17 -17.53 0.19
N LYS A 172 22.09 -17.02 1.42
CA LYS A 172 20.84 -16.48 1.96
C LYS A 172 20.49 -15.19 1.22
N ASN A 173 19.19 -14.99 0.96
CA ASN A 173 18.65 -13.76 0.42
C ASN A 173 18.69 -12.64 1.47
N SER A 174 18.22 -11.44 1.11
CA SER A 174 18.18 -10.27 2.00
C SER A 174 17.32 -10.46 3.26
N LYS A 175 16.49 -11.50 3.33
CA LYS A 175 15.66 -11.85 4.49
C LYS A 175 16.33 -12.91 5.39
N GLY A 176 17.52 -13.40 5.04
CA GLY A 176 18.23 -14.41 5.82
C GLY A 176 17.82 -15.87 5.51
N ASP A 177 17.02 -16.08 4.47
CA ASP A 177 16.51 -17.40 4.05
C ASP A 177 17.15 -17.87 2.74
N TYR A 178 17.16 -19.19 2.50
CA TYR A 178 17.56 -19.75 1.21
C TYR A 178 16.41 -19.70 0.20
N ASP A 179 16.73 -19.50 -1.08
CA ASP A 179 15.72 -19.48 -2.15
C ASP A 179 15.41 -20.90 -2.63
N ALA A 180 14.26 -21.43 -2.21
CA ALA A 180 13.81 -22.77 -2.59
C ALA A 180 13.70 -22.97 -4.11
N LYS A 181 13.34 -21.94 -4.89
CA LYS A 181 13.24 -22.05 -6.35
C LYS A 181 14.62 -22.18 -6.98
N LEU A 182 15.60 -21.41 -6.49
CA LEU A 182 16.97 -21.52 -6.96
C LEU A 182 17.60 -22.86 -6.58
N LEU A 183 17.39 -23.32 -5.35
CA LEU A 183 17.88 -24.64 -4.89
C LEU A 183 17.26 -25.79 -5.68
N THR A 184 15.95 -25.72 -5.98
CA THR A 184 15.29 -26.71 -6.84
C THR A 184 15.90 -26.75 -8.24
N LYS A 185 16.21 -25.58 -8.82
CA LYS A 185 16.87 -25.51 -10.13
C LYS A 185 18.30 -26.07 -10.07
N ALA A 186 19.06 -25.76 -9.02
CA ALA A 186 20.40 -26.30 -8.82
C ALA A 186 20.39 -27.83 -8.69
N ARG A 187 19.45 -28.39 -7.90
CA ARG A 187 19.25 -29.84 -7.79
C ARG A 187 18.98 -30.48 -9.15
N LYS A 188 18.14 -29.86 -9.99
CA LYS A 188 17.88 -30.36 -11.35
C LYS A 188 19.17 -30.41 -12.19
N GLN A 189 19.96 -29.34 -12.16
CA GLN A 189 21.24 -29.30 -12.88
C GLN A 189 22.22 -30.36 -12.37
N VAL A 190 22.27 -30.58 -11.06
CA VAL A 190 23.09 -31.63 -10.45
C VAL A 190 22.65 -33.04 -10.86
N ASN A 191 21.33 -33.28 -10.94
CA ASN A 191 20.79 -34.53 -11.48
C ASN A 191 21.22 -34.75 -12.94
N ASP A 192 21.18 -33.71 -13.77
CA ASP A 192 21.62 -33.77 -15.17
C ASP A 192 23.14 -34.03 -15.29
N LEU A 193 23.93 -33.59 -14.32
CA LEU A 193 25.37 -33.87 -14.23
C LEU A 193 25.67 -35.30 -13.74
N GLY A 194 24.71 -35.97 -13.10
CA GLY A 194 24.85 -37.35 -12.62
C GLY A 194 25.79 -37.53 -11.42
N ASP A 195 26.04 -36.47 -10.64
CA ASP A 195 26.96 -36.54 -9.49
C ASP A 195 26.24 -37.03 -8.24
N ALA A 196 26.35 -38.34 -7.95
CA ALA A 196 25.62 -38.99 -6.86
C ALA A 196 25.80 -38.32 -5.49
N ALA A 197 27.01 -37.82 -5.17
CA ALA A 197 27.27 -37.19 -3.88
C ALA A 197 26.55 -35.84 -3.75
N LEU A 198 26.50 -35.06 -4.84
CA LEU A 198 25.73 -33.81 -4.84
C LEU A 198 24.23 -34.09 -4.84
N ILE A 199 23.75 -35.08 -5.60
CA ILE A 199 22.33 -35.46 -5.62
C ILE A 199 21.85 -35.80 -4.21
N GLU A 200 22.61 -36.65 -3.49
CA GLU A 200 22.26 -37.06 -2.13
C GLU A 200 22.17 -35.88 -1.16
N GLU A 201 23.13 -34.95 -1.19
CA GLU A 201 23.09 -33.78 -0.30
C GLU A 201 21.97 -32.80 -0.67
N PHE A 202 21.65 -32.64 -1.96
CA PHE A 202 20.49 -31.85 -2.38
C PHE A 202 19.17 -32.52 -1.98
N ASP A 203 19.09 -33.84 -1.93
CA ASP A 203 17.90 -34.56 -1.46
C ASP A 203 17.69 -34.32 0.04
N LYS A 204 18.73 -34.43 0.87
CA LYS A 204 18.68 -34.08 2.30
C LYS A 204 18.31 -32.61 2.52
N LEU A 205 18.80 -31.72 1.66
CA LEU A 205 18.44 -30.30 1.71
C LEU A 205 16.95 -30.06 1.39
N VAL A 206 16.33 -30.88 0.53
CA VAL A 206 14.89 -30.82 0.26
C VAL A 206 14.09 -31.26 1.49
N ASP A 207 14.56 -32.26 2.23
CA ASP A 207 13.92 -32.70 3.48
C ASP A 207 13.94 -31.62 4.59
N CYS A 208 14.90 -30.68 4.50
CA CYS A 208 14.94 -29.51 5.37
C CYS A 208 13.90 -28.44 5.02
N GLN A 209 13.22 -28.54 3.86
CA GLN A 209 12.25 -27.55 3.40
C GLN A 209 10.88 -27.78 4.04
N ARG A 210 10.29 -26.73 4.63
CA ARG A 210 8.97 -26.77 5.26
C ARG A 210 8.06 -25.67 4.72
N VAL A 211 6.77 -25.98 4.58
CA VAL A 211 5.75 -24.97 4.23
C VAL A 211 5.36 -24.20 5.49
N THR A 212 5.59 -22.89 5.51
CA THR A 212 5.28 -22.02 6.67
C THR A 212 4.01 -21.21 6.47
N GLY A 213 3.50 -21.15 5.25
CA GLY A 213 2.24 -20.51 4.93
C GLY A 213 1.89 -20.65 3.47
N SER A 214 0.71 -20.18 3.09
CA SER A 214 0.33 -20.05 1.69
C SER A 214 -0.47 -18.77 1.48
N SER A 215 -0.37 -18.22 0.27
CA SER A 215 -1.15 -17.06 -0.15
C SER A 215 -1.84 -17.38 -1.46
N THR A 216 -3.14 -17.11 -1.52
CA THR A 216 -3.92 -17.25 -2.76
C THR A 216 -4.07 -15.89 -3.42
N TYR A 217 -3.74 -15.86 -4.71
CA TYR A 217 -3.83 -14.72 -5.60
C TYR A 217 -4.83 -15.00 -6.70
N CYS A 218 -5.53 -13.96 -7.14
CA CYS A 218 -6.40 -13.99 -8.30
C CYS A 218 -6.00 -12.84 -9.22
N ARG A 219 -5.94 -13.11 -10.53
CA ARG A 219 -5.63 -12.12 -11.56
C ARG A 219 -6.64 -12.24 -12.69
N ALA A 220 -7.12 -11.11 -13.17
CA ALA A 220 -8.01 -11.03 -14.31
C ALA A 220 -7.29 -10.33 -15.45
N TYR A 221 -7.44 -10.85 -16.67
CA TYR A 221 -6.78 -10.30 -17.83
C TYR A 221 -7.77 -10.11 -18.97
N ALA A 222 -7.52 -9.08 -19.78
CA ALA A 222 -8.22 -8.83 -21.03
C ALA A 222 -7.20 -8.65 -22.17
N VAL A 223 -7.60 -9.01 -23.39
CA VAL A 223 -6.80 -8.74 -24.59
C VAL A 223 -7.01 -7.29 -25.02
N ASP A 224 -5.93 -6.58 -25.27
CA ASP A 224 -5.94 -5.21 -25.81
C ASP A 224 -6.17 -5.18 -27.33
N GLU A 225 -6.29 -3.98 -27.89
CA GLU A 225 -6.47 -3.76 -29.34
C GLU A 225 -5.35 -4.36 -30.20
N ASN A 226 -4.17 -4.59 -29.62
CA ASN A 226 -3.01 -5.18 -30.29
C ASN A 226 -2.91 -6.70 -30.10
N GLY A 227 -3.93 -7.33 -29.51
CA GLY A 227 -3.94 -8.78 -29.27
C GLY A 227 -3.07 -9.22 -28.08
N LYS A 228 -2.60 -8.31 -27.22
CA LYS A 228 -1.78 -8.65 -26.06
C LYS A 228 -2.62 -8.77 -24.79
N TRP A 229 -2.27 -9.73 -23.94
CA TRP A 229 -2.87 -9.86 -22.62
C TRP A 229 -2.42 -8.73 -21.70
N GLN A 230 -3.37 -7.98 -21.18
CA GLN A 230 -3.17 -6.96 -20.16
C GLN A 230 -3.81 -7.40 -18.85
N ASP A 231 -3.10 -7.22 -17.75
CA ASP A 231 -3.60 -7.46 -16.40
C ASP A 231 -4.55 -6.32 -16.01
N ILE A 232 -5.73 -6.66 -15.49
CA ILE A 232 -6.68 -5.69 -14.95
C ILE A 232 -6.23 -5.36 -13.53
N ASN A 233 -5.42 -4.32 -13.43
CA ASN A 233 -4.84 -3.91 -12.17
C ASN A 233 -5.86 -3.13 -11.32
N VAL A 234 -6.12 -3.60 -10.10
CA VAL A 234 -7.05 -2.99 -9.14
C VAL A 234 -6.35 -2.25 -8.00
N GLN A 235 -5.03 -2.04 -8.10
CA GLN A 235 -4.24 -1.33 -7.11
C GLN A 235 -4.32 0.19 -7.35
N PHE A 236 -4.84 0.93 -6.37
CA PHE A 236 -5.06 2.39 -6.46
C PHE A 236 -3.80 3.18 -6.86
N SER A 237 -2.63 2.79 -6.33
CA SER A 237 -1.36 3.48 -6.63
C SER A 237 -0.85 3.32 -8.07
N SER A 238 -1.49 2.48 -8.88
CA SER A 238 -1.09 2.19 -10.26
C SER A 238 -2.16 2.52 -11.29
N LEU A 239 -3.27 3.13 -10.87
CA LEU A 239 -4.31 3.67 -11.75
C LEU A 239 -3.93 5.03 -12.33
#